data_AF-A0A1W6K2T6-F1
#
_entry.id   AF-A0A1W6K2T6-F1
#
_cell.length_a   1.000
_cell.length_b   1.000
_cell.length_c   1.000
_cell.angle_alpha   90.00
_cell.angle_beta   90.00
_cell.angle_gamma   90.00
#
_symmetry.space_group_name_H-M   'P 1'
#
loop_
_entity.id
_entity.type
_entity.pdbx_description
1 polymer ?
#
loop_
_entity_poly.entity_id
_entity_poly.type
_entity_poly.pdbx_seq_one_letter_code
_entity_poly.pdbx_strand_id
1 'polypeptide(L)'
;MDYGILLFIFIIFIAIIIGIIFYYSRKISLLNRKIQEEYSRAQQQAQLSFNSWVQQYSQQLRTQMEQTIKQQYENILNQWKMQTEEQIRRDAIERSINTILGKVGEEFSPVFLAEKYNVNLKDFRHLGSPVDFIAFKGLSDEADPEIIFIEIKSGKSTRLTDRERKIQDAIKAGKVKYEVVNINDLIGEVKEKILKE
;
A
#
# COMPACT_ATOMS: atom_id res chain seq x y z
N MET A 1 70.94 81.52 -59.81
CA MET A 1 69.74 81.03 -59.09
C MET A 1 70.24 80.23 -57.91
N ASP A 2 70.05 80.71 -56.68
CA ASP A 2 70.63 80.13 -55.46
C ASP A 2 69.91 78.85 -55.04
N TYR A 3 70.50 77.70 -55.39
CA TYR A 3 70.02 76.37 -55.00
C TYR A 3 69.87 76.19 -53.48
N GLY A 4 70.60 76.98 -52.67
CA GLY A 4 70.50 76.95 -51.20
C GLY A 4 69.15 77.43 -50.66
N ILE A 5 68.51 78.43 -51.27
CA ILE A 5 67.21 78.96 -50.82
C ILE A 5 66.09 77.95 -51.14
N LEU A 6 66.13 77.33 -52.32
CA LEU A 6 65.19 76.27 -52.71
C LEU A 6 65.29 75.04 -51.81
N LEU A 7 66.52 74.61 -51.46
CA LEU A 7 66.75 73.51 -50.52
C LEU A 7 66.17 73.82 -49.14
N PHE A 8 66.34 75.05 -48.64
CA PHE A 8 65.80 75.46 -47.35
C PHE A 8 64.27 75.46 -47.31
N ILE A 9 63.61 75.99 -48.35
CA ILE A 9 62.14 75.95 -48.48
C ILE A 9 61.65 74.50 -48.53
N PHE A 10 62.34 73.62 -49.25
CA PHE A 10 62.01 72.20 -49.33
C PHE A 10 62.13 71.49 -47.96
N ILE A 11 63.17 71.79 -47.18
CA ILE A 11 63.33 71.25 -45.82
C ILE A 11 62.21 71.72 -44.89
N ILE A 12 61.82 72.99 -44.95
CA ILE A 12 60.69 73.53 -44.17
C ILE A 12 59.39 72.83 -44.56
N PHE A 13 59.17 72.64 -45.86
CA PHE A 13 57.98 71.95 -46.36
C PHE A 13 57.90 70.49 -45.86
N ILE A 14 59.03 69.76 -45.88
CA ILE A 14 59.12 68.42 -45.30
C ILE A 14 58.85 68.44 -43.79
N ALA A 15 59.42 69.39 -43.05
CA ALA A 15 59.21 69.50 -41.61
C ALA A 15 57.74 69.74 -41.25
N ILE A 16 57.04 70.57 -42.04
CA ILE A 16 55.59 70.80 -41.90
C ILE A 16 54.81 69.51 -42.18
N ILE A 17 55.14 68.79 -43.26
CA ILE A 17 54.50 67.51 -43.59
C ILE A 17 54.70 66.49 -42.46
N ILE A 18 55.92 66.37 -41.92
CA ILE A 18 56.22 65.46 -40.81
C ILE A 18 55.40 65.84 -39.56
N GLY A 19 55.29 67.14 -39.25
CA GLY A 19 54.47 67.63 -38.14
C GLY A 19 52.99 67.28 -38.31
N ILE A 20 52.46 67.41 -39.52
CA ILE A 20 51.08 67.03 -39.87
C ILE A 20 50.88 65.52 -39.70
N ILE A 21 51.79 64.70 -40.24
CA ILE A 21 51.74 63.24 -40.10
C ILE A 21 51.80 62.84 -38.62
N PHE A 22 52.68 63.46 -37.84
CA PHE A 22 52.80 63.20 -36.40
C PHE A 22 51.53 63.59 -35.63
N TYR A 23 50.91 64.72 -35.99
CA TYR A 23 49.64 65.14 -35.39
C TYR A 23 48.51 64.14 -35.68
N TYR A 24 48.34 63.76 -36.95
CA TYR A 24 47.30 62.81 -37.34
C TYR A 24 47.56 61.40 -36.81
N SER A 25 48.81 60.94 -36.77
CA SER A 25 49.15 59.63 -36.20
C SER A 25 48.83 59.56 -34.70
N ARG A 26 49.12 60.64 -33.94
CA ARG A 26 48.69 60.75 -32.53
C ARG A 26 47.18 60.81 -32.37
N LYS A 27 46.48 61.55 -33.25
CA LYS A 27 45.01 61.64 -33.19
C LYS A 27 44.36 60.29 -33.47
N ILE A 28 44.86 59.55 -34.47
CA ILE A 28 44.39 58.21 -34.82
C ILE A 28 44.66 57.21 -33.70
N SER A 29 45.85 57.25 -33.08
CA SER A 29 46.15 56.33 -31.97
C SER A 29 45.25 56.56 -30.76
N LEU A 30 44.95 57.80 -30.42
CA LEU A 30 43.98 58.14 -29.36
C LEU A 30 42.57 57.64 -29.70
N LEU A 31 42.13 57.79 -30.95
CA LEU A 31 40.82 57.33 -31.39
C LEU A 31 40.73 55.81 -31.33
N ASN A 32 41.75 55.11 -31.82
CA ASN A 32 41.83 53.65 -31.77
C ASN A 32 41.82 53.14 -30.32
N ARG A 33 42.50 53.82 -29.39
CA ARG A 33 42.45 53.46 -27.96
C ARG A 33 41.05 53.56 -27.39
N LYS A 34 40.34 54.68 -27.62
CA LYS A 34 38.96 54.84 -27.15
C LYS A 34 38.04 53.78 -27.74
N ILE A 35 38.19 53.48 -29.03
CA ILE A 35 37.44 52.44 -29.72
C ILE A 35 37.70 51.07 -29.09
N GLN A 36 38.97 50.72 -28.84
CA GLN A 36 39.35 49.45 -28.18
C GLN A 36 38.84 49.37 -26.74
N GLU A 37 38.87 50.47 -25.99
CA GLU A 37 38.33 50.56 -24.63
C GLU A 37 36.81 50.32 -24.63
N GLU A 38 36.07 50.96 -25.53
CA GLU A 38 34.61 50.76 -25.65
C GLU A 38 34.27 49.34 -26.13
N TYR A 39 35.01 48.78 -27.07
CA TYR A 39 34.85 47.37 -27.46
C TYR A 39 35.11 46.41 -26.30
N SER A 40 36.18 46.65 -25.52
CA SER A 40 36.51 45.84 -24.35
C SER A 40 35.42 45.93 -23.28
N ARG A 41 34.88 47.13 -23.05
CA ARG A 41 33.76 47.35 -22.11
C ARG A 41 32.49 46.65 -22.57
N ALA A 42 32.13 46.80 -23.84
CA ALA A 42 30.97 46.12 -24.42
C ALA A 42 31.11 44.60 -24.33
N GLN A 43 32.31 44.07 -24.60
CA GLN A 43 32.59 42.63 -24.50
C GLN A 43 32.51 42.14 -23.04
N GLN A 44 33.07 42.90 -22.09
CA GLN A 44 32.96 42.57 -20.66
C GLN A 44 31.51 42.58 -20.18
N GLN A 45 30.73 43.60 -20.56
CA GLN A 45 29.32 43.69 -20.23
C GLN A 45 28.52 42.55 -20.86
N ALA A 46 28.80 42.21 -22.11
CA ALA A 46 28.19 41.07 -22.79
C ALA A 46 28.51 39.76 -22.06
N GLN A 47 29.76 39.54 -21.66
CA GLN A 47 30.16 38.34 -20.91
C GLN A 47 29.49 38.26 -19.54
N LEU A 48 29.44 39.37 -18.80
CA LEU A 48 28.77 39.43 -17.50
C LEU A 48 27.26 39.18 -17.62
N SER A 49 26.62 39.79 -18.63
CA SER A 49 25.21 39.60 -18.92
C SER A 49 24.92 38.16 -19.33
N PHE A 50 25.75 37.58 -20.20
CA PHE A 50 25.64 36.19 -20.63
C PHE A 50 25.78 35.21 -19.45
N ASN A 51 26.81 35.37 -18.63
CA ASN A 51 27.02 34.52 -17.46
C ASN A 51 25.84 34.62 -16.49
N SER A 52 25.35 35.83 -16.24
CA SER A 52 24.19 36.05 -15.35
C SER A 52 22.92 35.41 -15.92
N TRP A 53 22.69 35.55 -17.23
CA TRP A 53 21.58 34.91 -17.92
C TRP A 53 21.65 33.38 -17.84
N VAL A 54 22.81 32.77 -18.11
CA VAL A 54 23.00 31.32 -18.00
C VAL A 54 22.69 30.84 -16.59
N GLN A 55 23.21 31.53 -15.57
CA GLN A 55 22.96 31.18 -14.17
C GLN A 55 21.46 31.25 -13.84
N GLN A 56 20.80 32.37 -14.17
CA GLN A 56 19.37 32.55 -13.93
C GLN A 56 18.52 31.51 -14.66
N TYR A 57 18.81 31.27 -15.94
CA TYR A 57 18.07 30.30 -16.75
C TYR A 57 18.24 28.89 -16.21
N SER A 58 19.46 28.50 -15.82
CA SER A 58 19.71 27.19 -15.22
C SER A 58 18.97 27.01 -13.89
N GLN A 59 18.91 28.07 -13.07
CA GLN A 59 18.18 28.05 -11.80
C GLN A 59 16.67 27.92 -12.03
N GLN A 60 16.11 28.68 -12.99
CA GLN A 60 14.70 28.59 -13.37
C GLN A 60 14.35 27.19 -13.85
N LEU A 61 15.18 26.60 -14.72
CA LEU A 61 14.97 25.25 -15.23
C LEU A 61 14.98 24.21 -14.10
N ARG A 62 15.94 24.31 -13.17
CA ARG A 62 15.99 23.45 -11.97
C ARG A 62 14.71 23.55 -11.15
N THR A 63 14.27 24.76 -10.82
CA THR A 63 13.05 24.98 -10.04
C THR A 63 11.81 24.42 -10.74
N GLN A 64 11.68 24.61 -12.06
CA GLN A 64 10.56 24.06 -12.83
C GLN A 64 10.58 22.52 -12.85
N MET A 65 11.76 21.92 -13.02
CA MET A 65 11.92 20.47 -12.96
C MET A 65 11.58 19.94 -11.58
N GLU A 66 12.09 20.55 -10.51
CA GLU A 66 11.81 20.16 -9.13
C GLU A 66 10.31 20.23 -8.82
N GLN A 67 9.62 21.29 -9.23
CA GLN A 67 8.17 21.44 -9.07
C GLN A 67 7.41 20.35 -9.83
N THR A 68 7.78 20.08 -11.08
CA THR A 68 7.13 19.06 -11.90
C THR A 68 7.32 17.67 -11.30
N ILE A 69 8.55 17.34 -10.90
CA ILE A 69 8.91 16.08 -10.26
C ILE A 69 8.11 15.92 -8.96
N LYS A 70 8.09 16.95 -8.11
CA LYS A 70 7.34 16.95 -6.86
C LYS A 70 5.86 16.66 -7.11
N GLN A 71 5.25 17.36 -8.06
CA GLN A 71 3.84 17.17 -8.40
C GLN A 71 3.54 15.76 -8.93
N GLN A 72 4.44 15.21 -9.76
CA GLN A 72 4.34 13.82 -10.22
C GLN A 72 4.42 12.82 -9.05
N TYR A 73 5.37 13.01 -8.14
CA TYR A 73 5.51 12.15 -6.96
C TYR A 73 4.30 12.24 -6.03
N GLU A 74 3.75 13.42 -5.81
CA GLU A 74 2.52 13.60 -5.01
C GLU A 74 1.34 12.84 -5.63
N ASN A 75 1.18 12.91 -6.95
CA ASN A 75 0.15 12.17 -7.66
C ASN A 75 0.34 10.65 -7.56
N ILE A 76 1.56 10.16 -7.81
CA ILE A 76 1.88 8.73 -7.70
C ILE A 76 1.65 8.24 -6.27
N LEU A 77 2.07 9.01 -5.26
CA LEU A 77 1.88 8.68 -3.85
C LEU A 77 0.40 8.61 -3.50
N ASN A 78 -0.41 9.56 -3.96
CA ASN A 78 -1.85 9.57 -3.72
C ASN A 78 -2.54 8.38 -4.38
N GLN A 79 -2.18 8.05 -5.63
CA GLN A 79 -2.70 6.86 -6.32
C GLN A 79 -2.33 5.57 -5.57
N TRP A 80 -1.06 5.44 -5.17
CA TRP A 80 -0.60 4.27 -4.41
C TRP A 80 -1.33 4.15 -3.06
N LYS A 81 -1.54 5.27 -2.34
CA LYS A 81 -2.31 5.28 -1.09
C LYS A 81 -3.75 4.80 -1.30
N MET A 82 -4.45 5.30 -2.32
CA MET A 82 -5.83 4.90 -2.61
C MET A 82 -5.93 3.40 -2.94
N GLN A 83 -5.03 2.90 -3.79
CA GLN A 83 -5.00 1.47 -4.15
C GLN A 83 -4.68 0.58 -2.95
N THR A 84 -3.69 0.98 -2.15
CA THR A 84 -3.29 0.23 -0.96
C THR A 84 -4.38 0.23 0.10
N GLU A 85 -5.05 1.36 0.32
CA GLU A 85 -6.18 1.45 1.26
C GLU A 85 -7.33 0.54 0.83
N GLU A 86 -7.66 0.50 -0.47
CA GLU A 86 -8.70 -0.39 -0.99
C GLU A 86 -8.33 -1.87 -0.80
N GLN A 87 -7.06 -2.24 -1.01
CA GLN A 87 -6.56 -3.60 -0.76
C GLN A 87 -6.64 -3.96 0.72
N ILE A 88 -6.16 -3.09 1.62
CA ILE A 88 -6.23 -3.30 3.08
C ILE A 88 -7.68 -3.42 3.53
N ARG A 89 -8.57 -2.57 3.01
CA ARG A 89 -10.01 -2.62 3.35
C ARG A 89 -10.63 -3.94 2.90
N ARG A 90 -10.34 -4.40 1.68
CA ARG A 90 -10.82 -5.69 1.16
C ARG A 90 -10.32 -6.86 2.00
N ASP A 91 -9.03 -6.92 2.30
CA ASP A 91 -8.42 -7.98 3.13
C ASP A 91 -9.00 -7.97 4.56
N ALA A 92 -9.19 -6.78 5.16
CA ALA A 92 -9.83 -6.65 6.47
C ALA A 92 -11.29 -7.15 6.45
N ILE A 93 -12.05 -6.80 5.40
CA ILE A 93 -13.43 -7.29 5.22
C ILE A 93 -13.44 -8.80 5.03
N GLU A 94 -12.57 -9.36 4.19
CA GLU A 94 -12.50 -10.81 3.94
C GLU A 94 -12.14 -11.60 5.20
N ARG A 95 -11.14 -11.14 5.97
CA ARG A 95 -10.78 -11.76 7.25
C ARG A 95 -11.91 -11.64 8.28
N SER A 96 -12.58 -10.50 8.32
CA SER A 96 -13.74 -10.28 9.19
C SER A 96 -14.89 -11.22 8.80
N ILE A 97 -15.24 -11.31 7.52
CA ILE A 97 -16.25 -12.22 7.00
C ILE A 97 -15.90 -13.67 7.31
N ASN A 98 -14.67 -14.11 7.08
CA ASN A 98 -14.25 -15.48 7.39
C ASN A 98 -14.31 -15.78 8.89
N THR A 99 -13.97 -14.80 9.73
CA THR A 99 -14.08 -14.94 11.20
C THR A 99 -15.53 -14.97 11.66
N ILE A 100 -16.38 -14.10 11.10
CA ILE A 100 -17.81 -14.04 11.38
C ILE A 100 -18.48 -15.32 10.89
N LEU A 101 -18.22 -15.78 9.67
CA LEU A 101 -18.74 -17.04 9.13
C LEU A 101 -18.25 -18.26 9.92
N GLY A 102 -17.03 -18.24 10.46
CA GLY A 102 -16.56 -19.29 11.37
C GLY A 102 -17.38 -19.32 12.67
N LYS A 103 -17.56 -18.17 13.32
CA LYS A 103 -18.33 -18.04 14.57
C LYS A 103 -19.83 -18.28 14.38
N VAL A 104 -20.41 -17.68 13.35
CA VAL A 104 -21.81 -17.87 12.92
C VAL A 104 -22.00 -19.32 12.45
N GLY A 105 -21.03 -19.92 11.78
CA GLY A 105 -21.07 -21.33 11.41
C GLY A 105 -21.17 -22.24 12.63
N GLU A 106 -20.45 -21.96 13.71
CA GLU A 106 -20.54 -22.71 14.97
C GLU A 106 -21.90 -22.50 15.66
N GLU A 107 -22.40 -21.26 15.71
CA GLU A 107 -23.59 -20.90 16.47
C GLU A 107 -24.92 -21.14 15.70
N PHE A 108 -24.88 -21.07 14.36
CA PHE A 108 -26.01 -21.31 13.45
C PHE A 108 -25.91 -22.64 12.69
N SER A 109 -24.94 -23.49 13.03
CA SER A 109 -24.87 -24.86 12.51
C SER A 109 -26.23 -25.58 12.52
N PRO A 110 -27.08 -25.49 13.57
CA PRO A 110 -28.39 -26.12 13.55
C PRO A 110 -29.28 -25.72 12.37
N VAL A 111 -29.18 -24.49 11.85
CA VAL A 111 -29.99 -24.01 10.70
C VAL A 111 -29.54 -24.65 9.39
N PHE A 112 -28.23 -24.67 9.12
CA PHE A 112 -27.70 -25.33 7.94
C PHE A 112 -27.81 -26.86 8.02
N LEU A 113 -27.70 -27.43 9.22
CA LEU A 113 -27.89 -28.86 9.47
C LEU A 113 -29.36 -29.27 9.32
N ALA A 114 -30.31 -28.44 9.78
CA ALA A 114 -31.74 -28.67 9.63
C ALA A 114 -32.14 -28.82 8.17
N GLU A 115 -31.65 -27.94 7.30
CA GLU A 115 -31.86 -28.03 5.85
C GLU A 115 -31.20 -29.29 5.26
N LYS A 116 -29.93 -29.56 5.60
CA LYS A 116 -29.17 -30.69 5.06
C LYS A 116 -29.76 -32.06 5.44
N TYR A 117 -30.17 -32.24 6.68
CA TYR A 117 -30.68 -33.51 7.20
C TYR A 117 -32.21 -33.59 7.20
N ASN A 118 -32.89 -32.54 6.75
CA ASN A 118 -34.34 -32.38 6.76
C ASN A 118 -34.91 -32.67 8.16
N VAL A 119 -34.35 -31.97 9.16
CA VAL A 119 -34.69 -32.11 10.58
C VAL A 119 -35.29 -30.80 11.07
N ASN A 120 -36.40 -30.88 11.79
CA ASN A 120 -37.01 -29.71 12.43
C ASN A 120 -36.02 -29.11 13.45
N LEU A 121 -35.86 -27.79 13.45
CA LEU A 121 -34.98 -27.10 14.41
C LEU A 121 -35.32 -27.40 15.88
N LYS A 122 -36.59 -27.69 16.17
CA LYS A 122 -37.06 -28.07 17.52
C LYS A 122 -36.52 -29.42 18.00
N ASP A 123 -36.05 -30.26 17.09
CA ASP A 123 -35.55 -31.61 17.37
C ASP A 123 -34.03 -31.64 17.61
N PHE A 124 -33.34 -30.50 17.51
CA PHE A 124 -31.91 -30.40 17.85
C PHE A 124 -31.70 -30.17 19.35
N ARG A 125 -30.70 -30.83 19.92
CA ARG A 125 -30.17 -30.56 21.26
C ARG A 125 -28.66 -30.42 21.18
N HIS A 126 -28.13 -29.37 21.80
CA HIS A 126 -26.70 -29.15 21.93
C HIS A 126 -26.14 -29.98 23.10
N LEU A 127 -24.97 -30.58 22.90
CA LEU A 127 -24.24 -31.38 23.89
C LEU A 127 -22.82 -30.84 24.10
N GLY A 128 -22.08 -30.60 23.01
CA GLY A 128 -20.66 -30.21 23.00
C GLY A 128 -19.68 -31.39 22.82
N SER A 129 -18.40 -31.10 22.68
CA SER A 129 -17.36 -32.11 22.40
C SER A 129 -17.42 -33.33 23.34
N PRO A 130 -17.32 -34.58 22.82
CA PRO A 130 -16.92 -34.98 21.46
C PRO A 130 -18.07 -35.18 20.45
N VAL A 131 -19.29 -34.69 20.76
CA VAL A 131 -20.43 -34.67 19.84
C VAL A 131 -21.20 -33.38 20.05
N ASP A 132 -21.02 -32.38 19.18
CA ASP A 132 -21.63 -31.06 19.38
C ASP A 132 -23.17 -31.08 19.47
N PHE A 133 -23.87 -31.84 18.63
CA PHE A 133 -25.33 -31.90 18.58
C PHE A 133 -25.88 -33.32 18.47
N ILE A 134 -27.10 -33.49 18.99
CA ILE A 134 -27.97 -34.63 18.71
C ILE A 134 -29.29 -34.13 18.11
N ALA A 135 -29.76 -34.78 17.05
CA ALA A 135 -31.01 -34.48 16.37
C ALA A 135 -31.96 -35.67 16.47
N PHE A 136 -33.19 -35.43 16.93
CA PHE A 136 -34.27 -36.43 17.04
C PHE A 136 -35.25 -36.26 15.89
N LYS A 137 -34.79 -36.53 14.66
CA LYS A 137 -35.57 -36.29 13.45
C LYS A 137 -36.90 -37.01 13.48
N GLY A 138 -37.98 -36.30 13.20
CA GLY A 138 -39.34 -36.85 13.18
C GLY A 138 -40.07 -36.77 14.52
N LEU A 139 -39.38 -36.42 15.62
CA LEU A 139 -39.99 -36.33 16.95
C LEU A 139 -41.01 -35.18 17.04
N SER A 140 -40.73 -34.01 16.42
CA SER A 140 -41.68 -32.90 16.37
C SER A 140 -42.79 -33.06 15.32
N ASP A 141 -42.58 -33.94 14.34
CA ASP A 141 -43.47 -34.13 13.19
C ASP A 141 -44.33 -35.40 13.31
N GLU A 142 -44.36 -36.02 14.49
CA GLU A 142 -45.06 -37.30 14.79
C GLU A 142 -44.72 -38.46 13.84
N ALA A 143 -43.48 -38.48 13.33
CA ALA A 143 -42.95 -39.54 12.49
C ALA A 143 -42.04 -40.49 13.29
N ASP A 144 -41.68 -41.63 12.69
CA ASP A 144 -40.70 -42.56 13.29
C ASP A 144 -39.37 -41.85 13.56
N PRO A 145 -38.90 -41.81 14.82
CA PRO A 145 -37.76 -40.98 15.18
C PRO A 145 -36.43 -41.58 14.71
N GLU A 146 -35.64 -40.80 13.98
CA GLU A 146 -34.24 -41.09 13.65
C GLU A 146 -33.31 -40.22 14.52
N ILE A 147 -32.37 -40.86 15.23
CA ILE A 147 -31.40 -40.17 16.10
C ILE A 147 -30.09 -39.95 15.35
N ILE A 148 -29.72 -38.70 15.15
CA ILE A 148 -28.52 -38.31 14.41
C ILE A 148 -27.54 -37.61 15.35
N PHE A 149 -26.33 -38.15 15.49
CA PHE A 149 -25.22 -37.52 16.22
C PHE A 149 -24.38 -36.69 15.26
N ILE A 150 -24.09 -35.44 15.62
CA ILE A 150 -23.48 -34.47 14.73
C ILE A 150 -22.31 -33.78 15.45
N GLU A 151 -21.15 -33.81 14.82
CA GLU A 151 -19.96 -33.05 15.20
C GLU A 151 -19.70 -32.00 14.12
N ILE A 152 -19.46 -30.76 14.50
CA ILE A 152 -19.24 -29.63 13.60
C ILE A 152 -17.76 -29.32 13.51
N LYS A 153 -17.28 -29.03 12.29
CA LYS A 153 -15.93 -28.51 12.06
C LYS A 153 -16.02 -27.21 11.29
N SER A 154 -15.61 -26.11 11.93
CA SER A 154 -15.65 -24.74 11.41
C SER A 154 -14.31 -24.24 10.85
N GLY A 155 -13.21 -24.95 11.14
CA GLY A 155 -11.84 -24.55 10.79
C GLY A 155 -11.23 -25.29 9.59
N LYS A 156 -9.95 -24.99 9.28
CA LYS A 156 -9.19 -25.61 8.17
C LYS A 156 -9.00 -27.14 8.30
N SER A 157 -9.11 -27.67 9.51
CA SER A 157 -9.04 -29.11 9.76
C SER A 157 -10.45 -29.69 9.86
N THR A 158 -10.81 -30.52 8.88
CA THR A 158 -12.06 -31.29 8.85
C THR A 158 -11.92 -32.67 9.50
N ARG A 159 -10.74 -33.00 10.04
CA ARG A 159 -10.44 -34.33 10.57
C ARG A 159 -10.95 -34.48 12.01
N LEU A 160 -11.57 -35.63 12.31
CA LEU A 160 -11.99 -35.97 13.67
C LEU A 160 -10.79 -36.17 14.60
N THR A 161 -10.92 -35.69 15.84
CA THR A 161 -9.99 -36.00 16.94
C THR A 161 -10.08 -37.48 17.33
N ASP A 162 -9.11 -37.99 18.07
CA ASP A 162 -9.12 -39.40 18.51
C ASP A 162 -10.32 -39.72 19.42
N ARG A 163 -10.78 -38.74 20.21
CA ARG A 163 -11.97 -38.89 21.08
C ARG A 163 -13.25 -38.96 20.24
N GLU A 164 -13.42 -38.04 19.28
CA GLU A 164 -14.56 -38.03 18.35
C GLU A 164 -14.61 -39.31 17.51
N ARG A 165 -13.46 -39.79 17.03
CA ARG A 165 -13.37 -41.03 16.25
C ARG A 165 -13.85 -42.24 17.03
N LYS A 166 -13.44 -42.38 18.29
CA LYS A 166 -13.89 -43.48 19.16
C LYS A 166 -15.41 -43.46 19.36
N ILE A 167 -16.01 -42.28 19.52
CA ILE A 167 -17.47 -42.15 19.65
C ILE A 167 -18.16 -42.50 18.33
N GLN A 168 -17.67 -41.99 17.19
CA GLN A 168 -18.20 -42.36 15.88
C GLN A 168 -18.18 -43.87 15.67
N ASP A 169 -17.09 -44.55 16.03
CA ASP A 169 -16.95 -45.99 15.86
C ASP A 169 -17.90 -46.77 16.81
N ALA A 170 -18.12 -46.28 18.03
CA ALA A 170 -19.08 -46.86 18.96
C ALA A 170 -20.52 -46.75 18.43
N ILE A 171 -20.90 -45.59 17.90
CA ILE A 171 -22.21 -45.35 17.29
C ILE A 171 -22.40 -46.27 16.08
N LYS A 172 -21.42 -46.33 15.16
CA LYS A 172 -21.45 -47.20 13.98
C LYS A 172 -21.54 -48.68 14.34
N ALA A 173 -20.91 -49.10 15.45
CA ALA A 173 -20.98 -50.46 15.95
C ALA A 173 -22.27 -50.76 16.73
N GLY A 174 -23.24 -49.83 16.80
CA GLY A 174 -24.50 -50.01 17.52
C GLY A 174 -24.35 -50.05 19.04
N LYS A 175 -23.22 -49.58 19.60
CA LYS A 175 -22.95 -49.54 21.04
C LYS A 175 -23.63 -48.32 21.70
N VAL A 176 -24.92 -48.15 21.42
CA VAL A 176 -25.76 -47.06 21.95
C VAL A 176 -26.88 -47.69 22.77
N LYS A 177 -27.14 -47.14 23.96
CA LYS A 177 -28.16 -47.66 24.89
C LYS A 177 -29.13 -46.53 25.25
N TYR A 178 -30.42 -46.86 25.28
CA TYR A 178 -31.47 -46.01 25.84
C TYR A 178 -31.90 -46.63 27.17
N GLU A 179 -31.68 -45.92 28.27
CA GLU A 179 -32.09 -46.34 29.61
C GLU A 179 -32.96 -45.27 30.25
N VAL A 180 -34.08 -45.70 30.80
CA VAL A 180 -34.92 -44.86 31.66
C VAL A 180 -34.52 -45.17 33.09
N VAL A 181 -33.87 -44.21 33.74
CA VAL A 181 -33.46 -44.34 35.14
C VAL A 181 -34.36 -43.45 35.99
N ASN A 182 -35.06 -44.06 36.95
CA ASN A 182 -35.79 -43.33 37.97
C ASN A 182 -34.85 -43.02 39.14
N ILE A 183 -34.69 -41.73 39.42
CA ILE A 183 -33.83 -41.24 40.51
C ILE A 183 -34.25 -41.79 41.88
N ASN A 184 -35.54 -42.00 42.10
CA ASN A 184 -36.02 -42.50 43.40
C ASN A 184 -35.58 -43.94 43.66
N ASP A 185 -35.58 -44.78 42.62
CA ASP A 185 -35.15 -46.18 42.71
C ASP A 185 -33.64 -46.24 42.92
N LEU A 186 -32.88 -45.38 42.24
CA LEU A 186 -31.43 -45.26 42.42
C LEU A 186 -31.05 -44.79 43.83
N ILE A 187 -31.78 -43.81 44.37
CA ILE A 187 -31.59 -43.32 45.75
C ILE A 187 -31.96 -44.43 46.74
N GLY A 188 -32.99 -45.22 46.47
CA GLY A 188 -33.38 -46.39 47.27
C GLY A 188 -32.28 -47.45 47.31
N GLU A 189 -31.76 -47.84 46.15
CA GLU A 189 -30.66 -48.81 46.03
C GLU A 189 -29.38 -48.33 46.73
N VAL A 190 -29.02 -47.05 46.58
CA VAL A 190 -27.85 -46.47 47.26
C VAL A 190 -28.06 -46.45 48.78
N LYS A 191 -29.25 -46.04 49.26
CA LYS A 191 -29.59 -46.07 50.69
C LYS A 191 -29.54 -47.49 51.26
N GLU A 192 -30.08 -48.48 50.56
CA GLU A 192 -30.01 -49.88 50.98
C GLU A 192 -28.57 -50.40 51.04
N LYS A 193 -27.72 -49.99 50.10
CA LYS A 193 -26.30 -50.36 50.09
C LYS A 193 -25.55 -49.78 51.28
N ILE A 194 -25.81 -48.52 51.61
CA ILE A 194 -25.21 -47.82 52.76
C ILE A 194 -25.72 -48.38 54.10
N LEU A 195 -26.97 -48.83 54.18
CA LEU A 195 -27.56 -49.41 55.40
C LEU A 195 -27.16 -50.89 55.64
N LYS A 196 -26.57 -51.55 54.64
CA LYS A 196 -26.09 -52.95 54.71
C LYS A 196 -24.57 -53.05 54.95
N GLU A 197 -23.84 -51.94 54.89
CA GLU A 197 -22.44 -51.80 55.35
C GLU A 197 -22.38 -51.34 56.81
#